data_AF-A0A942NJ31-F1
#
_entry.id   AF-A0A942NJ31-F1
#
_cell.length_a   1.000
_cell.length_b   1.000
_cell.length_c   1.000
_cell.angle_alpha   90.00
_cell.angle_beta   90.00
_cell.angle_gamma   90.00
#
_symmetry.space_group_name_H-M   'P 1'
#
loop_
_entity.id
_entity.type
_entity.pdbx_description
1 polymer ?
#
loop_
_entity_poly.entity_id
_entity_poly.type
_entity_poly.pdbx_seq_one_letter_code
_entity_poly.pdbx_strand_id
1 'polypeptide(L)'
;MTKIHSKILSLLALLLVIATVTACKKKDDPNSPAGCSGPAQMTLTGAVNGDYCLKEVTQYKYNDRLEISIVTSNGAESQMLFISIDGQNGQPPLTGSFLCGGDNPGFVQAGFHGANEEFFNATSGSVTVSQISANNFKASFSVSAKGYYDGQVVTLTGTVNY
;
A
#
# COMPACT_ATOMS: atom_id res chain seq x y z
N MET A 1 -20.36 -3.97 70.67
CA MET A 1 -19.88 -4.10 69.28
C MET A 1 -19.36 -5.52 69.10
N THR A 2 -20.20 -6.40 68.57
CA THR A 2 -20.02 -7.87 68.60
C THR A 2 -19.44 -8.34 67.26
N LYS A 3 -18.22 -8.89 67.28
CA LYS A 3 -17.59 -9.55 66.13
C LYS A 3 -18.13 -10.97 66.03
N ILE A 4 -18.86 -11.29 64.97
CA ILE A 4 -19.30 -12.65 64.64
C ILE A 4 -18.46 -13.17 63.48
N HIS A 5 -17.68 -14.20 63.78
CA HIS A 5 -17.07 -15.09 62.81
C HIS A 5 -18.16 -15.92 62.13
N SER A 6 -18.15 -16.04 60.81
CA SER A 6 -18.83 -17.11 60.11
C SER A 6 -17.83 -17.83 59.22
N LYS A 7 -17.49 -19.05 59.66
CA LYS A 7 -16.72 -20.03 58.91
C LYS A 7 -17.64 -20.70 57.88
N ILE A 8 -17.02 -21.40 56.93
CA ILE A 8 -17.59 -22.49 56.12
C ILE A 8 -18.29 -22.04 54.82
N LEU A 9 -17.53 -22.10 53.74
CA LEU A 9 -17.97 -22.66 52.45
C LEU A 9 -16.69 -23.10 51.72
N SER A 10 -16.26 -24.34 51.91
CA SER A 10 -16.47 -25.43 50.94
C SER A 10 -15.80 -25.09 49.61
N LEU A 11 -14.56 -25.55 49.39
CA LEU A 11 -14.32 -26.83 48.69
C LEU A 11 -15.01 -26.85 47.32
N LEU A 12 -14.40 -26.19 46.33
CA LEU A 12 -14.51 -26.63 44.95
C LEU A 12 -13.12 -26.57 44.32
N ALA A 13 -12.53 -27.76 44.22
CA ALA A 13 -11.41 -28.03 43.35
C ALA A 13 -11.80 -27.75 41.88
N LEU A 14 -10.75 -27.76 41.05
CA LEU A 14 -10.74 -28.21 39.66
C LEU A 14 -10.71 -27.11 38.58
N LEU A 15 -9.76 -27.33 37.66
CA LEU A 15 -9.47 -26.64 36.40
C LEU A 15 -8.67 -25.34 36.59
N LEU A 16 -7.34 -25.38 36.62
CA LEU A 16 -6.47 -25.81 35.51
C LEU A 16 -7.09 -25.53 34.14
N VAL A 17 -7.51 -24.29 33.91
CA VAL A 17 -7.53 -23.76 32.55
C VAL A 17 -6.11 -23.24 32.31
N ILE A 18 -5.29 -24.12 31.75
CA ILE A 18 -4.24 -23.72 30.83
C ILE A 18 -4.98 -22.86 29.80
N ALA A 19 -4.93 -21.54 29.97
CA ALA A 19 -5.18 -20.66 28.86
C ALA A 19 -4.04 -20.95 27.90
N THR A 20 -4.25 -21.95 27.05
CA THR A 20 -3.57 -22.05 25.79
C THR A 20 -3.68 -20.65 25.23
N VAL A 21 -2.54 -19.97 25.13
CA VAL A 21 -2.44 -18.77 24.32
C VAL A 21 -2.85 -19.28 22.95
N THR A 22 -4.12 -19.12 22.67
CA THR A 22 -4.73 -19.48 21.40
C THR A 22 -3.90 -18.63 20.47
N ALA A 23 -3.03 -19.26 19.68
CA ALA A 23 -2.30 -18.57 18.64
C ALA A 23 -3.35 -17.74 17.91
N CYS A 24 -3.31 -16.42 18.16
CA CYS A 24 -4.37 -15.55 17.68
C CYS A 24 -4.33 -15.73 16.17
N LYS A 25 -5.37 -16.37 15.62
CA LYS A 25 -5.57 -16.41 14.17
C LYS A 25 -5.42 -14.97 13.72
N LYS A 26 -4.47 -14.73 12.82
CA LYS A 26 -4.21 -13.43 12.21
C LYS A 26 -5.57 -12.79 11.91
N LYS A 27 -5.90 -11.78 12.70
CA LYS A 27 -7.01 -10.89 12.41
C LYS A 27 -6.45 -10.02 11.30
N ASP A 28 -7.01 -10.14 10.09
CA ASP A 28 -6.65 -9.29 8.96
C ASP A 28 -6.75 -7.82 9.43
N ASP A 29 -5.62 -7.11 9.45
CA ASP A 29 -5.54 -5.75 9.97
C ASP A 29 -6.04 -4.76 8.89
N PRO A 30 -6.99 -3.87 9.24
CA PRO A 30 -7.60 -2.89 8.34
C PRO A 30 -6.69 -1.81 7.70
N ASN A 31 -5.37 -1.74 7.95
CA ASN A 31 -4.47 -0.73 7.34
C ASN A 31 -3.00 -1.20 7.10
N SER A 32 -2.68 -2.39 6.59
CA SER A 32 -1.31 -2.94 6.79
C SER A 32 -0.23 -2.63 5.72
N PRO A 33 0.99 -2.23 6.15
CA PRO A 33 2.27 -2.56 5.54
C PRO A 33 3.17 -3.29 6.56
N ALA A 34 2.74 -4.47 7.00
CA ALA A 34 3.58 -5.58 7.46
C ALA A 34 2.79 -6.88 7.21
N GLY A 35 3.23 -7.68 6.23
CA GLY A 35 2.50 -8.87 5.80
C GLY A 35 1.42 -8.62 4.75
N CYS A 36 1.49 -7.50 4.02
CA CYS A 36 0.72 -7.33 2.79
C CYS A 36 1.12 -8.43 1.79
N SER A 37 0.17 -9.26 1.38
CA SER A 37 0.35 -10.30 0.36
C SER A 37 -0.15 -9.88 -1.01
N GLY A 38 -0.65 -8.64 -1.12
CA GLY A 38 -1.14 -8.06 -2.36
C GLY A 38 0.00 -7.59 -3.28
N PRO A 39 -0.30 -7.34 -4.56
CA PRO A 39 0.68 -6.89 -5.55
C PRO A 39 1.24 -5.50 -5.26
N ALA A 40 0.62 -4.68 -4.40
CA ALA A 40 1.23 -3.42 -4.00
C ALA A 40 0.95 -3.08 -2.54
N GLN A 41 1.94 -2.43 -1.92
CA GLN A 41 1.84 -1.84 -0.59
C GLN A 41 2.34 -0.41 -0.63
N MET A 42 1.71 0.47 0.13
CA MET A 42 1.97 1.88 0.10
C MET A 42 1.70 2.53 1.46
N THR A 43 2.55 3.46 1.84
CA THR A 43 2.36 4.39 2.94
C THR A 43 2.19 5.79 2.36
N LEU A 44 1.15 6.47 2.82
CA LEU A 44 0.82 7.86 2.57
C LEU A 44 1.14 8.65 3.85
N THR A 45 1.94 9.70 3.73
CA THR A 45 2.24 10.60 4.86
C THR A 45 2.06 12.07 4.50
N GLY A 46 1.77 12.89 5.51
CA GLY A 46 1.62 14.33 5.37
C GLY A 46 0.30 14.81 5.97
N ALA A 47 -0.43 15.60 5.18
CA ALA A 47 -1.68 16.19 5.63
C ALA A 47 -2.82 15.17 5.79
N VAL A 48 -2.76 14.08 5.03
CA VAL A 48 -3.44 12.81 5.33
C VAL A 48 -2.40 11.71 5.50
N ASN A 49 -2.68 10.74 6.37
CA ASN A 49 -1.80 9.61 6.63
C ASN A 49 -2.59 8.31 6.49
N GLY A 50 -1.95 7.29 5.93
CA GLY A 50 -2.60 6.00 5.74
C GLY A 50 -1.66 4.96 5.18
N ASP A 51 -1.94 3.72 5.50
CA ASP A 51 -1.19 2.56 5.03
C ASP A 51 -2.14 1.65 4.25
N TYR A 52 -1.72 1.26 3.05
CA TYR A 52 -2.55 0.60 2.05
C TYR A 52 -1.90 -0.68 1.58
N CYS A 53 -2.67 -1.77 1.61
CA CYS A 53 -2.36 -3.02 0.95
C CYS A 53 -3.35 -3.23 -0.20
N LEU A 54 -2.88 -3.08 -1.42
CA LEU A 54 -3.66 -3.23 -2.65
C LEU A 54 -3.54 -4.70 -3.08
N LYS A 55 -4.69 -5.36 -3.20
CA LYS A 55 -4.83 -6.82 -3.22
C LYS A 55 -4.87 -7.41 -4.61
N GLU A 56 -5.11 -6.60 -5.63
CA GLU A 56 -5.25 -7.06 -7.01
C GLU A 56 -4.59 -6.10 -7.99
N VAL A 57 -4.15 -6.65 -9.12
CA VAL A 57 -3.77 -5.88 -10.32
C VAL A 57 -4.99 -5.86 -11.23
N THR A 58 -5.59 -4.70 -11.39
CA THR A 58 -6.80 -4.53 -12.24
C THR A 58 -6.41 -4.28 -13.70
N GLN A 59 -5.23 -3.71 -13.92
CA GLN A 59 -4.68 -3.50 -15.26
C GLN A 59 -3.16 -3.64 -15.22
N TYR A 60 -2.62 -4.42 -16.17
CA TYR A 60 -1.21 -4.38 -16.51
C TYR A 60 -1.07 -4.32 -18.02
N LYS A 61 -0.47 -3.24 -18.51
CA LYS A 61 -0.15 -3.03 -19.92
C LYS A 61 1.36 -3.02 -20.03
N TYR A 62 1.89 -3.96 -20.81
CA TYR A 62 3.30 -3.98 -21.17
C TYR A 62 3.40 -3.83 -22.69
N ASN A 63 3.97 -2.71 -23.13
CA ASN A 63 4.38 -2.50 -24.49
C ASN A 63 5.89 -2.30 -24.50
N ASP A 64 6.62 -3.30 -25.02
CA ASP A 64 8.08 -3.36 -25.12
C ASP A 64 8.71 -2.27 -26.01
N ARG A 65 7.93 -1.28 -26.44
CA ARG A 65 8.39 -0.14 -27.23
C ARG A 65 7.98 1.22 -26.67
N LEU A 66 6.89 1.31 -25.93
CA LEU A 66 6.21 2.60 -25.74
C LEU A 66 5.75 2.88 -24.32
N GLU A 67 5.23 1.91 -23.58
CA GLU A 67 4.52 2.20 -22.33
C GLU A 67 4.42 0.98 -21.45
N ILE A 68 4.62 1.19 -20.15
CA ILE A 68 4.28 0.23 -19.12
C ILE A 68 3.37 0.90 -18.13
N SER A 69 2.20 0.31 -17.89
CA SER A 69 1.20 0.84 -16.97
C SER A 69 0.68 -0.28 -16.09
N ILE A 70 0.68 -0.04 -14.78
CA ILE A 70 0.11 -0.94 -13.79
C ILE A 70 -0.89 -0.16 -12.93
N VAL A 71 -2.05 -0.77 -12.72
CA VAL A 71 -3.08 -0.29 -11.80
C VAL A 71 -3.36 -1.39 -10.79
N THR A 72 -3.27 -1.04 -9.52
CA THR A 72 -3.55 -1.96 -8.41
C THR A 72 -4.66 -1.39 -7.53
N SER A 73 -5.51 -2.26 -7.00
CA SER A 73 -6.71 -1.90 -6.23
C SER A 73 -6.85 -2.77 -4.99
N ASN A 74 -7.65 -2.35 -4.02
CA ASN A 74 -8.06 -3.17 -2.88
C ASN A 74 -9.45 -3.84 -3.06
N GLY A 75 -10.05 -3.75 -4.25
CA GLY A 75 -11.41 -4.23 -4.56
C GLY A 75 -12.52 -3.21 -4.33
N ALA A 76 -12.23 -2.04 -3.75
CA ALA A 76 -13.10 -0.87 -3.76
C ALA A 76 -12.55 0.13 -4.79
N GLU A 77 -13.41 0.64 -5.67
CA GLU A 77 -13.02 1.56 -6.76
C GLU A 77 -12.29 2.83 -6.27
N SER A 78 -12.40 3.15 -4.98
CA SER A 78 -11.83 4.34 -4.35
C SER A 78 -10.40 4.17 -3.84
N GLN A 79 -9.73 3.02 -3.98
CA GLN A 79 -8.34 2.85 -3.54
C GLN A 79 -7.48 2.25 -4.66
N MET A 80 -6.89 3.12 -5.48
CA MET A 80 -6.12 2.71 -6.65
C MET A 80 -4.74 3.38 -6.68
N LEU A 81 -3.68 2.57 -6.83
CA LEU A 81 -2.35 3.06 -7.20
C LEU A 81 -2.15 2.81 -8.69
N PHE A 82 -1.70 3.83 -9.41
CA PHE A 82 -1.27 3.69 -10.79
C PHE A 82 0.18 4.15 -10.96
N ILE A 83 0.93 3.41 -11.77
CA ILE A 83 2.27 3.77 -12.22
C ILE A 83 2.30 3.57 -13.74
N SER A 84 2.63 4.62 -14.48
CA SER A 84 2.85 4.58 -15.92
C SER A 84 4.26 5.07 -16.24
N ILE A 85 4.95 4.36 -17.12
CA ILE A 85 6.32 4.65 -17.56
C ILE A 85 6.35 4.57 -19.08
N ASP A 86 6.66 5.69 -19.73
CA ASP A 86 6.75 5.77 -21.19
C ASP A 86 8.18 5.54 -21.68
N GLY A 87 8.34 5.01 -22.89
CA GLY A 87 9.63 4.88 -23.54
C GLY A 87 10.18 6.24 -24.01
N GLN A 88 11.50 6.44 -23.95
CA GLN A 88 12.15 7.64 -24.51
C GLN A 88 12.80 7.34 -25.85
N ASN A 89 12.70 8.29 -26.79
CA ASN A 89 13.38 8.22 -28.09
C ASN A 89 13.09 6.91 -28.85
N GLY A 90 11.88 6.38 -28.72
CA GLY A 90 11.45 5.11 -29.34
C GLY A 90 12.10 3.86 -28.74
N GLN A 91 12.71 3.98 -27.55
CA GLN A 91 13.27 2.86 -26.80
C GLN A 91 12.30 2.43 -25.67
N PRO A 92 12.22 1.13 -25.36
CA PRO A 92 11.44 0.66 -24.23
C PRO A 92 11.86 1.29 -22.89
N PRO A 93 10.93 1.33 -21.91
CA PRO A 93 11.32 1.47 -20.52
C PRO A 93 12.21 0.30 -20.10
N LEU A 94 13.36 0.61 -19.49
CA LEU A 94 14.28 -0.40 -18.93
C LEU A 94 14.09 -0.50 -17.41
N THR A 95 14.86 -1.36 -16.76
CA THR A 95 15.03 -1.27 -15.31
C THR A 95 15.88 -0.04 -14.96
N GLY A 96 15.63 0.55 -13.80
CA GLY A 96 16.33 1.78 -13.37
C GLY A 96 15.45 2.71 -12.54
N SER A 97 16.03 3.84 -12.16
CA SER A 97 15.33 4.90 -11.42
C SER A 97 14.86 6.00 -12.37
N PHE A 98 13.63 6.41 -12.18
CA PHE A 98 12.92 7.34 -13.03
C PHE A 98 12.28 8.44 -12.20
N LEU A 99 12.41 9.69 -12.64
CA LEU A 99 11.91 10.84 -11.90
C LEU A 99 10.45 11.15 -12.27
N CYS A 100 9.63 11.42 -11.27
CA CYS A 100 8.28 11.94 -11.44
C CYS A 100 8.30 13.48 -11.47
N GLY A 101 7.32 14.10 -12.13
CA GLY A 101 7.10 15.55 -12.06
C GLY A 101 7.42 16.35 -13.32
N GLY A 102 7.16 17.66 -13.24
CA GLY A 102 7.15 18.58 -14.39
C GLY A 102 8.48 18.79 -15.11
N ASP A 103 9.61 18.42 -14.48
CA ASP A 103 10.93 18.47 -15.10
C ASP A 103 11.22 17.25 -16.00
N ASN A 104 10.34 16.24 -15.99
CA ASN A 104 10.34 15.10 -16.92
C ASN A 104 8.90 14.79 -17.38
N PRO A 105 8.26 15.71 -18.13
CA PRO A 105 6.88 15.55 -18.56
C PRO A 105 6.77 14.39 -19.55
N GLY A 106 6.11 13.31 -19.14
CA GLY A 106 5.80 12.17 -20.01
C GLY A 106 6.80 11.02 -19.96
N PHE A 107 7.51 10.83 -18.84
CA PHE A 107 8.31 9.62 -18.66
C PHE A 107 7.81 8.73 -17.54
N VAL A 108 7.43 9.30 -16.39
CA VAL A 108 6.80 8.53 -15.30
C VAL A 108 5.67 9.32 -14.67
N GLN A 109 4.51 8.68 -14.60
CA GLN A 109 3.38 9.13 -13.82
C GLN A 109 3.13 8.13 -12.70
N ALA A 110 2.98 8.64 -11.48
CA ALA A 110 2.54 7.84 -10.34
C ALA A 110 1.47 8.62 -9.58
N GLY A 111 0.48 7.92 -9.05
CA GLY A 111 -0.53 8.57 -8.22
C GLY A 111 -1.45 7.58 -7.53
N PHE A 112 -2.29 8.15 -6.67
CA PHE A 112 -3.16 7.40 -5.79
C PHE A 112 -4.54 8.05 -5.73
N HIS A 113 -5.57 7.27 -6.02
CA HIS A 113 -6.94 7.63 -5.69
C HIS A 113 -7.25 7.01 -4.32
N GLY A 114 -7.52 7.84 -3.32
CA GLY A 114 -7.80 7.41 -1.95
C GLY A 114 -9.30 7.38 -1.61
N ALA A 115 -9.65 6.78 -0.47
CA ALA A 115 -11.05 6.54 -0.07
C ALA A 115 -11.93 7.80 0.10
N ASN A 116 -11.32 8.99 0.14
CA ASN A 116 -12.02 10.26 0.33
C ASN A 116 -12.34 10.97 -1.00
N GLU A 117 -12.35 10.23 -2.13
CA GLU A 117 -12.49 10.77 -3.50
C GLU A 117 -11.37 11.74 -3.93
N GLU A 118 -10.31 11.87 -3.12
CA GLU A 118 -9.14 12.67 -3.45
C GLU A 118 -8.18 11.88 -4.36
N PHE A 119 -7.64 12.59 -5.35
CA PHE A 119 -6.69 12.06 -6.32
C PHE A 119 -5.36 12.77 -6.16
N PHE A 120 -4.35 12.01 -5.74
CA PHE A 120 -2.99 12.51 -5.58
C PHE A 120 -2.16 12.16 -6.81
N ASN A 121 -1.58 13.15 -7.48
CA ASN A 121 -0.67 12.94 -8.60
C ASN A 121 0.75 13.37 -8.24
N ALA A 122 1.75 12.55 -8.57
CA ALA A 122 3.14 12.83 -8.26
C ALA A 122 3.61 14.12 -8.94
N THR A 123 4.20 15.02 -8.16
CA THR A 123 4.82 16.27 -8.62
C THR A 123 6.35 16.22 -8.57
N SER A 124 6.93 15.30 -7.79
CA SER A 124 8.38 15.06 -7.72
C SER A 124 8.69 13.70 -7.11
N GLY A 125 9.98 13.33 -7.05
CA GLY A 125 10.47 12.07 -6.48
C GLY A 125 10.78 11.04 -7.56
N SER A 126 10.74 9.75 -7.20
CA SER A 126 11.19 8.69 -8.11
C SER A 126 10.42 7.37 -7.98
N VAL A 127 10.35 6.65 -9.10
CA VAL A 127 10.01 5.23 -9.19
C VAL A 127 11.26 4.48 -9.63
N THR A 128 11.62 3.41 -8.93
CA THR A 128 12.74 2.54 -9.28
C THR A 128 12.21 1.16 -9.69
N VAL A 129 12.35 0.83 -10.96
CA VAL A 129 11.93 -0.46 -11.52
C VAL A 129 13.09 -1.45 -11.46
N SER A 130 12.90 -2.56 -10.75
CA SER A 130 13.90 -3.62 -10.58
C SER A 130 13.64 -4.84 -11.47
N GLN A 131 12.40 -5.04 -11.92
CA GLN A 131 12.05 -6.12 -12.84
C GLN A 131 10.91 -5.69 -13.77
N ILE A 132 11.05 -6.00 -15.05
CA ILE A 132 10.10 -5.59 -16.08
C ILE A 132 10.01 -6.63 -17.19
N SER A 133 8.81 -7.14 -17.44
CA SER A 133 8.52 -8.06 -18.55
C SER A 133 7.01 -8.08 -18.84
N ALA A 134 6.61 -8.85 -19.86
CA ALA A 134 5.20 -9.03 -20.19
C ALA A 134 4.34 -9.57 -19.01
N ASN A 135 4.95 -10.27 -18.04
CA ASN A 135 4.24 -10.92 -16.94
C ASN A 135 4.80 -10.57 -15.55
N ASN A 136 5.77 -9.64 -15.46
CA ASN A 136 6.35 -9.26 -14.17
C ASN A 136 6.60 -7.75 -14.15
N PHE A 137 6.28 -7.12 -13.04
CA PHE A 137 6.61 -5.73 -12.75
C PHE A 137 6.94 -5.57 -11.27
N LYS A 138 8.20 -5.23 -10.99
CA LYS A 138 8.65 -4.90 -9.64
C LYS A 138 9.20 -3.50 -9.62
N ALA A 139 8.65 -2.70 -8.72
CA ALA A 139 9.10 -1.33 -8.53
C ALA A 139 9.00 -0.91 -7.06
N SER A 140 9.87 -0.01 -6.65
CA SER A 140 9.68 0.80 -5.44
C SER A 140 9.43 2.25 -5.85
N PHE A 141 8.74 3.01 -5.00
CA PHE A 141 8.48 4.42 -5.27
C PHE A 141 8.57 5.23 -3.98
N SER A 142 9.00 6.48 -4.14
CA SER A 142 8.99 7.52 -3.12
C SER A 142 8.77 8.84 -3.84
N VAL A 143 7.54 9.34 -3.79
CA VAL A 143 7.10 10.51 -4.57
C VAL A 143 6.38 11.49 -3.68
N SER A 144 6.59 12.78 -3.96
CA SER A 144 5.72 13.82 -3.44
C SER A 144 4.56 13.99 -4.42
N ALA A 145 3.33 13.97 -3.91
CA ALA A 145 2.13 14.06 -4.72
C ALA A 145 1.23 15.17 -4.21
N LYS A 146 0.53 15.84 -5.13
CA LYS A 146 -0.42 16.90 -4.83
C LYS A 146 -1.84 16.40 -5.07
N GLY A 147 -2.73 16.62 -4.11
CA GLY A 147 -4.17 16.39 -4.24
C GLY A 147 -4.77 17.29 -5.30
N TYR A 148 -5.67 16.75 -6.10
CA TYR A 148 -6.32 17.47 -7.19
C TYR A 148 -7.35 18.47 -6.65
N TYR A 149 -8.15 18.08 -5.65
CA TYR A 149 -9.22 18.93 -5.13
C TYR A 149 -8.75 19.83 -3.98
N ASP A 150 -8.05 19.26 -3.00
CA ASP A 150 -7.62 20.00 -1.81
C ASP A 150 -6.27 20.72 -1.98
N GLY A 151 -5.50 20.38 -3.01
CA GLY A 151 -4.18 20.93 -3.28
C GLY A 151 -3.11 20.57 -2.25
N GLN A 152 -3.40 19.67 -1.30
CA GLN A 152 -2.49 19.27 -0.25
C GLN A 152 -1.38 18.40 -0.80
N VAL A 153 -0.19 18.53 -0.21
CA VAL A 153 0.97 17.75 -0.60
C VAL A 153 1.19 16.63 0.40
N VAL A 154 1.34 15.43 -0.14
CA VAL A 154 1.59 14.20 0.59
C VAL A 154 2.85 13.52 0.04
N THR A 155 3.39 12.58 0.80
CA THR A 155 4.45 11.68 0.34
C THR A 155 3.86 10.28 0.23
N LEU A 156 4.00 9.67 -0.96
CA LEU A 156 3.65 8.29 -1.24
C LEU A 156 4.94 7.47 -1.30
N THR A 157 5.07 6.46 -0.45
CA THR A 157 6.20 5.52 -0.46
C THR A 157 5.68 4.10 -0.52
N GLY A 158 6.28 3.23 -1.33
CA GLY A 158 5.79 1.86 -1.41
C GLY A 158 6.51 0.98 -2.41
N THR A 159 5.91 -0.18 -2.64
CA THR A 159 6.42 -1.18 -3.58
C THR A 159 5.28 -1.84 -4.35
N VAL A 160 5.55 -2.17 -5.61
CA VAL A 160 4.74 -3.05 -6.45
C VAL A 160 5.53 -4.33 -6.72
N ASN A 161 4.89 -5.47 -6.54
CA ASN A 161 5.39 -6.81 -6.79
C ASN A 161 4.32 -7.62 -7.55
N TYR A 162 4.33 -7.50 -8.87
CA TYR A 162 3.48 -8.26 -9.79
C TYR A 162 4.31 -9.22 -10.63
#